data_AF-A0AAE0AW02-F1
#
_entry.id   AF-A0AAE0AW02-F1
#
_cell.length_a   1.000
_cell.length_b   1.000
_cell.length_c   1.000
_cell.angle_alpha   90.00
_cell.angle_beta   90.00
_cell.angle_gamma   90.00
#
_symmetry.space_group_name_H-M   'P 1'
#
loop_
_entity.id
_entity.type
_entity.pdbx_description
1 polymer ?
#
loop_
_entity_poly.entity_id
_entity_poly.type
_entity_poly.pdbx_seq_one_letter_code
_entity_poly.pdbx_strand_id
1 'polypeptide(L)'
;MVHRFCFEALDRTLKDILKFSNPNSSEEPFGGKIIVLRGDFRQILPVVPHGGRQEIVHATINSSHLWDYCKVLTLTKNMRLQIGSSDKNLNDMREFSEWLLKIGNGDAGEDFDGEATIKVPDEMLIKDQENGLAKLVEFVYPNFLENITDPRFFQERAILSPILIDVAMINEYLIPEDERTYLSSDTI
;
A
#
# COMPACT_ATOMS: atom_id res chain seq x y z
N MET A 1 -7.75 0.73 -3.73
CA MET A 1 -7.02 0.76 -5.01
C MET A 1 -7.86 0.51 -6.26
N VAL A 2 -8.97 -0.24 -6.23
CA VAL A 2 -9.83 -0.44 -7.44
C VAL A 2 -10.86 0.68 -7.56
N HIS A 3 -11.03 1.24 -8.76
CA HIS A 3 -12.03 2.27 -9.05
C HIS A 3 -13.45 1.67 -8.98
N ARG A 4 -14.43 2.41 -8.42
CA ARG A 4 -15.80 1.93 -8.23
C ARG A 4 -16.45 1.36 -9.49
N PHE A 5 -16.18 1.98 -10.64
CA PHE A 5 -16.71 1.56 -11.94
C PHE A 5 -16.29 0.15 -12.35
N CYS A 6 -15.17 -0.38 -11.83
CA CYS A 6 -14.82 -1.77 -12.05
C CYS A 6 -15.82 -2.72 -11.37
N PHE A 7 -16.26 -2.39 -10.15
CA PHE A 7 -17.26 -3.17 -9.42
C PHE A 7 -18.65 -3.03 -10.05
N GLU A 8 -19.01 -1.82 -10.48
CA GLU A 8 -20.29 -1.57 -11.17
C GLU A 8 -20.36 -2.23 -12.55
N ALA A 9 -19.24 -2.24 -13.29
CA ALA A 9 -19.14 -2.99 -14.53
C ALA A 9 -19.29 -4.49 -14.28
N LEU A 10 -18.62 -5.03 -13.25
CA LEU A 10 -18.75 -6.43 -12.86
C LEU A 10 -20.19 -6.79 -12.46
N ASP A 11 -20.84 -5.95 -11.67
CA ASP A 11 -22.26 -6.09 -11.31
C ASP A 11 -23.12 -6.22 -12.55
N ARG A 12 -23.06 -5.22 -13.44
CA ARG A 12 -23.83 -5.20 -14.69
C ARG A 12 -23.57 -6.43 -15.55
N THR A 13 -22.31 -6.83 -15.70
CA THR A 13 -21.92 -8.00 -16.48
C THR A 13 -22.51 -9.29 -15.88
N LEU A 14 -22.46 -9.46 -14.55
CA LEU A 14 -23.02 -10.65 -13.91
C LEU A 14 -24.55 -10.68 -14.00
N LYS A 15 -25.22 -9.54 -13.84
CA LYS A 15 -26.67 -9.44 -14.03
C LYS A 15 -27.09 -9.89 -15.44
N ASP A 16 -26.34 -9.46 -16.46
CA ASP A 16 -26.62 -9.80 -17.86
C ASP A 16 -26.37 -11.28 -18.18
N ILE A 17 -25.26 -11.83 -17.69
CA ILE A 17 -24.93 -13.26 -17.89
C ILE A 17 -25.93 -14.16 -17.16
N LEU A 18 -26.34 -13.79 -15.94
CA LEU A 18 -27.14 -14.65 -15.07
C LEU A 18 -28.65 -14.53 -15.28
N LYS A 19 -29.13 -13.58 -16.10
CA LYS A 19 -30.56 -13.38 -16.37
C LYS A 19 -31.29 -14.61 -16.90
N PHE A 20 -30.57 -15.51 -17.57
CA PHE A 20 -31.14 -16.75 -18.10
C PHE A 20 -31.33 -17.84 -17.04
N SER A 21 -30.64 -17.73 -15.90
CA SER A 21 -30.67 -18.72 -14.80
C SER A 21 -31.31 -18.20 -13.52
N ASN A 22 -31.32 -16.88 -13.32
CA ASN A 22 -31.94 -16.20 -12.19
C ASN A 22 -32.89 -15.12 -12.71
N PRO A 23 -34.22 -15.31 -12.66
CA PRO A 23 -35.21 -14.31 -13.10
C PRO A 23 -35.11 -12.98 -12.34
N ASN A 24 -34.56 -12.98 -11.13
CA ASN A 24 -34.37 -11.80 -10.29
C ASN A 24 -32.98 -11.17 -10.48
N SER A 25 -32.18 -11.61 -11.46
CA SER A 25 -30.79 -11.13 -11.60
C SER A 25 -30.69 -9.62 -11.80
N SER A 26 -31.70 -8.96 -12.38
CA SER A 26 -31.66 -7.50 -12.58
C SER A 26 -31.71 -6.71 -11.27
N GLU A 27 -32.46 -7.22 -10.29
CA GLU A 27 -32.72 -6.55 -9.02
C GLU A 27 -31.67 -6.89 -7.95
N GLU A 28 -30.98 -8.03 -8.11
CA GLU A 28 -29.99 -8.51 -7.15
C GLU A 28 -28.57 -8.04 -7.52
N PRO A 29 -27.80 -7.46 -6.57
CA PRO A 29 -26.39 -7.18 -6.78
C PRO A 29 -25.64 -8.42 -7.28
N PHE A 30 -24.77 -8.21 -8.26
CA PHE A 30 -23.96 -9.21 -8.93
C PHE A 30 -24.78 -10.40 -9.47
N GLY A 31 -26.04 -10.17 -9.87
CA GLY A 31 -26.95 -11.20 -10.38
C GLY A 31 -27.30 -12.29 -9.36
N GLY A 32 -27.25 -11.95 -8.06
CA GLY A 32 -27.52 -12.88 -6.95
C GLY A 32 -26.30 -13.66 -6.47
N LYS A 33 -25.09 -13.32 -6.94
CA LYS A 33 -23.86 -13.97 -6.49
C LYS A 33 -23.36 -13.34 -5.19
N ILE A 34 -22.89 -14.21 -4.29
CA ILE A 34 -22.20 -13.79 -3.08
C ILE A 34 -20.81 -13.30 -3.48
N ILE A 35 -20.55 -12.02 -3.24
CA ILE A 35 -19.25 -11.40 -3.45
C ILE A 35 -18.58 -11.17 -2.10
N VAL A 36 -17.34 -11.63 -1.98
CA VAL A 36 -16.50 -11.36 -0.81
C VAL A 36 -15.40 -10.41 -1.23
N LEU A 37 -15.46 -9.19 -0.72
CA LEU A 37 -14.43 -8.18 -0.90
C LEU A 37 -13.49 -8.20 0.30
N ARG A 38 -12.18 -8.17 0.03
CA ARG A 38 -11.16 -8.08 1.06
C ARG A 38 -10.18 -6.98 0.70
N GLY A 39 -9.87 -6.13 1.66
CA GLY A 39 -8.92 -5.04 1.50
C GLY A 39 -8.64 -4.39 2.85
N ASP A 40 -7.76 -3.39 2.82
CA ASP A 40 -7.49 -2.52 3.96
C ASP A 40 -7.76 -1.08 3.52
N PHE A 41 -8.75 -0.43 4.12
CA PHE A 41 -9.14 0.94 3.78
C PHE A 41 -8.11 1.99 4.22
N ARG A 42 -7.10 1.58 5.00
CA ARG A 42 -5.95 2.40 5.38
C ARG A 42 -4.86 2.39 4.31
N GLN A 43 -5.04 1.63 3.23
CA GLN A 43 -4.21 1.71 2.03
C GLN A 43 -4.59 2.91 1.18
N ILE A 44 -3.72 3.24 0.23
CA ILE A 44 -3.93 4.34 -0.71
C ILE A 44 -5.27 4.24 -1.46
N LEU A 45 -5.89 5.41 -1.65
CA LEU A 45 -7.08 5.59 -2.45
C LEU A 45 -6.81 5.26 -3.94
N PRO A 46 -7.85 4.98 -4.75
CA PRO A 46 -7.66 4.85 -6.20
C PRO A 46 -7.01 6.11 -6.80
N VAL A 47 -6.09 5.90 -7.73
CA VAL A 47 -5.45 7.02 -8.46
C VAL A 47 -6.41 7.49 -9.55
N VAL A 48 -6.76 8.78 -9.52
CA VAL A 48 -7.51 9.47 -10.58
C VAL A 48 -6.57 10.49 -11.22
N PRO A 49 -6.05 10.24 -12.43
CA PRO A 49 -5.13 11.17 -13.09
C PRO A 49 -5.77 12.55 -13.23
N HIS A 50 -5.06 13.59 -12.81
CA HIS A 50 -5.54 14.98 -12.78
C HIS A 50 -6.80 15.23 -11.93
N GLY A 51 -7.24 14.24 -11.15
CA GLY A 51 -8.41 14.36 -10.29
C GLY A 51 -8.08 15.04 -8.96
N GLY A 52 -8.98 15.89 -8.49
CA GLY A 52 -8.95 16.47 -7.16
C GLY A 52 -9.38 15.51 -6.06
N ARG A 53 -9.33 15.96 -4.80
CA ARG A 53 -9.70 15.17 -3.61
C ARG A 53 -11.12 14.57 -3.72
N GLN A 54 -12.08 15.35 -4.23
CA GLN A 54 -13.47 14.93 -4.38
C GLN A 54 -13.62 13.79 -5.39
N GLU A 55 -12.91 13.89 -6.52
CA GLU A 55 -12.95 12.86 -7.57
C GLU A 55 -12.28 11.57 -7.11
N ILE A 56 -11.18 11.67 -6.36
CA ILE A 56 -10.50 10.52 -5.74
C ILE A 56 -11.41 9.81 -4.74
N VAL A 57 -12.11 10.56 -3.87
CA VAL A 57 -13.09 9.98 -2.93
C VAL A 57 -14.26 9.35 -3.70
N HIS A 58 -14.76 10.02 -4.74
CA HIS A 58 -15.85 9.51 -5.57
C HIS A 58 -15.47 8.23 -6.34
N ALA A 59 -14.20 8.02 -6.63
CA ALA A 59 -13.68 6.81 -7.24
C ALA A 59 -13.69 5.59 -6.30
N THR A 60 -13.89 5.78 -4.99
CA THR A 60 -13.89 4.67 -4.01
C THR A 60 -15.18 3.86 -4.07
N ILE A 61 -15.10 2.58 -3.68
CA ILE A 61 -16.28 1.69 -3.62
C ILE A 61 -17.37 2.23 -2.67
N ASN A 62 -17.00 2.95 -1.61
CA ASN A 62 -17.94 3.55 -0.67
C ASN A 62 -18.84 4.62 -1.31
N SER A 63 -18.43 5.15 -2.47
CA SER A 63 -19.22 6.08 -3.29
C SER A 63 -20.05 5.37 -4.37
N SER A 64 -20.05 4.04 -4.42
CA SER A 64 -20.88 3.25 -5.33
C SER A 64 -22.22 2.94 -4.68
N HIS A 65 -23.28 2.86 -5.50
CA HIS A 65 -24.58 2.35 -5.06
C HIS A 65 -24.52 0.89 -4.54
N LEU A 66 -23.49 0.13 -4.94
CA LEU A 66 -23.26 -1.23 -4.45
C LEU A 66 -22.87 -1.28 -2.97
N TRP A 67 -22.38 -0.16 -2.40
CA TRP A 67 -21.96 -0.11 -1.02
C TRP A 67 -23.11 -0.33 -0.04
N ASP A 68 -24.33 0.08 -0.39
CA ASP A 68 -25.53 -0.09 0.43
C ASP A 68 -25.87 -1.57 0.69
N TYR A 69 -25.36 -2.48 -0.16
CA TYR A 69 -25.53 -3.93 -0.03
C TYR A 69 -24.36 -4.60 0.70
N CYS A 70 -23.31 -3.86 1.04
CA CYS A 70 -22.10 -4.42 1.65
C CYS A 70 -22.26 -4.55 3.17
N LYS A 71 -21.97 -5.75 3.70
CA LYS A 71 -21.76 -5.96 5.13
C LYS A 71 -20.28 -5.88 5.47
N VAL A 72 -19.89 -4.87 6.25
CA VAL A 72 -18.51 -4.69 6.69
C VAL A 72 -18.18 -5.64 7.84
N LEU A 73 -17.10 -6.41 7.69
CA LEU A 73 -16.54 -7.28 8.73
C LEU A 73 -15.07 -6.91 8.94
N THR A 74 -14.72 -6.56 10.17
CA THR A 74 -13.36 -6.09 10.52
C THR A 74 -12.55 -7.20 11.17
N LEU A 75 -11.38 -7.51 10.62
CA LEU A 75 -10.40 -8.39 11.27
C LEU A 75 -9.53 -7.58 12.23
N THR A 76 -9.55 -7.92 13.51
CA THR A 76 -8.85 -7.16 14.56
C THR A 76 -7.55 -7.81 15.04
N LYS A 77 -7.36 -9.11 14.77
CA LYS A 77 -6.18 -9.85 15.23
C LYS A 77 -5.09 -9.85 14.16
N ASN A 78 -3.98 -9.15 14.43
CA ASN A 78 -2.80 -9.18 13.57
C ASN A 78 -1.97 -10.43 13.84
N MET A 79 -2.07 -11.43 12.95
CA MET A 79 -1.34 -12.69 13.08
C MET A 79 0.16 -12.58 12.77
N ARG A 80 0.61 -11.54 12.03
CA ARG A 80 2.04 -11.37 11.68
C ARG A 80 2.88 -11.04 12.91
N LEU A 81 2.33 -10.27 13.84
CA LEU A 81 3.00 -9.90 15.09
C LEU A 81 3.08 -11.06 16.11
N GLN A 82 2.46 -12.21 15.82
CA GLN A 82 2.45 -13.36 16.73
C GLN A 82 3.52 -14.41 16.40
N ILE A 83 4.18 -14.30 15.24
CA ILE A 83 5.12 -15.31 14.74
C ILE A 83 6.54 -14.75 14.89
N GLY A 84 7.34 -15.30 15.81
CA GLY A 84 8.79 -15.08 15.86
C GLY A 84 9.33 -14.19 17.00
N SER A 85 8.52 -13.76 17.95
CA SER A 85 8.99 -12.85 19.01
C SER A 85 9.57 -13.62 20.21
N SER A 86 10.84 -13.40 20.51
CA SER A 86 11.38 -13.61 21.86
C SER A 86 10.84 -12.52 22.80
N ASP A 87 10.68 -12.81 24.09
CA ASP A 87 9.97 -11.95 25.06
C ASP A 87 10.49 -10.50 25.15
N LYS A 88 11.74 -10.23 24.75
CA LYS A 88 12.37 -8.91 24.89
C LYS A 88 11.91 -7.84 23.88
N ASN A 89 11.41 -8.21 22.70
CA ASN A 89 11.04 -7.24 21.64
C ASN A 89 9.52 -7.08 21.48
N LEU A 90 8.72 -7.75 22.32
CA LEU A 90 7.25 -7.77 22.18
C LEU A 90 6.59 -6.44 22.51
N ASN A 91 7.12 -5.69 23.48
CA ASN A 91 6.55 -4.39 23.86
C ASN A 91 6.81 -3.35 22.77
N ASP A 92 8.04 -3.19 22.31
CA ASP A 92 8.39 -2.22 21.26
C ASP A 92 7.61 -2.49 19.96
N MET A 93 7.49 -3.76 19.55
CA MET A 93 6.66 -4.14 18.38
C MET A 93 5.18 -3.82 18.58
N ARG A 94 4.66 -3.96 19.81
CA ARG A 94 3.28 -3.62 20.13
C ARG A 94 3.07 -2.12 20.07
N GLU A 95 3.94 -1.34 20.72
CA GLU A 95 3.88 0.13 20.71
C GLU A 95 3.96 0.68 19.28
N PHE A 96 4.89 0.17 18.46
CA PHE A 96 4.98 0.54 17.06
C PHE A 96 3.73 0.15 16.26
N SER A 97 3.18 -1.05 16.48
CA SER A 97 1.95 -1.47 15.81
C SER A 97 0.76 -0.60 16.22
N GLU A 98 0.64 -0.24 17.50
CA GLU A 98 -0.44 0.64 17.98
C GLU A 98 -0.31 2.04 17.40
N TRP A 99 0.90 2.57 17.31
CA TRP A 99 1.18 3.85 16.66
C TRP A 99 0.81 3.84 15.17
N LEU A 100 1.21 2.80 14.42
CA LEU A 100 0.82 2.63 13.01
C LEU A 100 -0.70 2.53 12.83
N LEU A 101 -1.40 1.86 13.74
CA LEU A 101 -2.86 1.76 13.70
C LEU A 101 -3.52 3.13 13.91
N LYS A 102 -3.03 3.95 14.85
CA LYS A 102 -3.52 5.31 15.06
C LYS A 102 -3.35 6.17 13.80
N ILE A 103 -2.19 6.08 13.13
CA ILE A 103 -1.96 6.77 11.86
C ILE A 103 -2.96 6.31 10.80
N GLY A 104 -3.08 4.99 10.59
CA GLY A 104 -3.95 4.47 9.55
C GLY A 104 -5.43 4.80 9.77
N ASN A 105 -5.87 4.91 11.01
CA ASN A 105 -7.25 5.29 11.35
C ASN A 105 -7.51 6.81 11.26
N GLY A 106 -6.47 7.63 11.17
CA GLY A 106 -6.59 9.09 11.31
C GLY A 106 -6.75 9.55 12.76
N ASP A 107 -6.42 8.70 13.75
CA ASP A 107 -6.48 9.04 15.18
C ASP A 107 -5.16 9.70 15.67
N ALA A 108 -4.16 9.83 14.79
CA ALA A 108 -2.85 10.37 15.11
C ALA A 108 -2.66 11.79 14.58
N GLY A 109 -2.22 12.70 15.45
CA GLY A 109 -1.95 14.10 15.11
C GLY A 109 -3.12 15.02 15.47
N GLU A 110 -2.93 16.30 15.24
CA GLU A 110 -3.99 17.31 15.34
C GLU A 110 -4.60 17.52 13.95
N ASP A 111 -5.92 17.39 13.85
CA ASP A 111 -6.67 17.57 12.60
C ASP A 111 -6.77 19.06 12.24
N PHE A 112 -6.16 19.43 11.11
CA PHE A 112 -6.31 20.74 10.48
C PHE A 112 -6.86 20.55 9.05
N ASP A 113 -8.18 20.69 8.89
CA ASP A 113 -8.87 20.70 7.58
C ASP A 113 -8.60 19.47 6.66
N GLY A 114 -8.37 18.31 7.28
CA GLY A 114 -8.05 17.07 6.58
C GLY A 114 -6.56 16.84 6.32
N GLU A 115 -5.70 17.67 6.90
CA GLU A 115 -4.27 17.42 7.05
C GLU A 115 -3.97 17.15 8.53
N ALA A 116 -3.13 16.15 8.79
CA ALA A 116 -2.70 15.79 10.13
C ALA A 116 -1.18 15.92 10.23
N THR A 117 -0.70 16.59 11.28
CA THR A 117 0.73 16.63 11.57
C THR A 117 1.09 15.47 12.49
N ILE A 118 1.96 14.58 12.00
CA ILE A 118 2.40 13.38 12.73
C ILE A 118 3.87 13.55 13.09
N LYS A 119 4.20 13.38 14.37
CA LYS A 119 5.59 13.32 14.81
C LYS A 119 6.16 11.93 14.54
N VAL A 120 7.18 11.85 13.69
CA VAL A 120 7.97 10.63 13.47
C VAL A 120 8.94 10.45 14.65
N PRO A 121 9.06 9.25 15.25
CA PRO A 121 10.03 8.97 16.30
C PRO A 121 11.47 9.30 15.89
N ASP A 122 12.24 9.92 16.79
CA ASP A 122 13.61 10.38 16.50
C ASP A 122 14.57 9.25 16.12
N GLU A 123 14.27 8.03 16.56
CA GLU A 123 15.01 6.79 16.24
C GLU A 123 14.82 6.31 14.80
N MET A 124 13.76 6.76 14.11
CA MET A 124 13.49 6.44 12.71
C MET A 124 14.08 7.47 11.74
N LEU A 125 14.71 8.53 12.26
CA LEU A 125 15.21 9.65 11.45
C LEU A 125 16.70 9.51 11.14
N ILE A 126 17.05 9.64 9.87
CA ILE A 126 18.42 9.96 9.44
C ILE A 126 18.62 11.47 9.62
N LYS A 127 19.47 11.85 10.59
CA LYS A 127 19.64 13.26 11.00
C LYS A 127 20.63 14.06 10.15
N ASP A 128 21.44 13.38 9.34
CA ASP A 128 22.45 13.99 8.48
C ASP A 128 21.78 14.57 7.22
N GLN A 129 21.76 15.90 7.13
CA GLN A 129 21.12 16.63 6.04
C GLN A 129 22.05 16.82 4.82
N GLU A 130 23.38 16.77 5.03
CA GLU A 130 24.35 17.01 3.95
C GLU A 130 24.61 15.74 3.12
N ASN A 131 24.64 14.58 3.79
CA ASN A 131 24.90 13.28 3.16
C ASN A 131 23.76 12.26 3.40
N GLY A 132 22.52 12.74 3.45
CA GLY A 132 21.35 11.93 3.82
C GLY A 132 21.21 10.62 3.03
N LEU A 133 21.45 10.65 1.71
CA LEU A 133 21.39 9.46 0.86
C LEU A 133 22.48 8.43 1.22
N ALA A 134 23.73 8.87 1.34
CA ALA A 134 24.82 7.97 1.70
C ALA A 134 24.61 7.36 3.10
N LYS A 135 24.11 8.15 4.05
CA LYS A 135 23.76 7.67 5.40
C LYS A 135 22.57 6.71 5.39
N LEU A 136 21.57 6.95 4.56
CA LEU A 136 20.43 6.05 4.38
C LEU A 136 20.91 4.71 3.80
N VAL A 137 21.74 4.75 2.76
CA VAL A 137 22.31 3.54 2.15
C VAL A 137 23.17 2.77 3.16
N GLU A 138 24.04 3.44 3.91
CA GLU A 138 24.85 2.79 4.95
C GLU A 138 23.99 2.21 6.08
N PHE A 139 22.90 2.88 6.45
CA PHE A 139 21.96 2.39 7.45
C PHE A 139 21.23 1.12 6.99
N VAL A 140 20.75 1.09 5.74
CA VAL A 140 19.99 -0.06 5.21
C VAL A 140 20.92 -1.20 4.77
N TYR A 141 22.02 -0.87 4.09
CA TYR A 141 22.99 -1.79 3.50
C TYR A 141 24.41 -1.56 4.06
N PRO A 142 24.65 -1.85 5.35
CA PRO A 142 25.96 -1.65 5.96
C PRO A 142 27.01 -2.55 5.30
N ASN A 143 28.23 -2.02 5.11
CA ASN A 143 29.32 -2.72 4.41
C ASN A 143 28.88 -3.26 3.02
N PHE A 144 28.17 -2.44 2.24
CA PHE A 144 27.57 -2.82 0.95
C PHE A 144 28.53 -3.58 0.03
N LEU A 145 29.75 -3.06 -0.17
CA LEU A 145 30.76 -3.66 -1.05
C LEU A 145 31.21 -5.05 -0.61
N GLU A 146 31.27 -5.30 0.71
CA GLU A 146 31.65 -6.62 1.25
C GLU A 146 30.54 -7.66 1.02
N ASN A 147 29.29 -7.21 0.96
CA ASN A 147 28.11 -8.08 0.86
C ASN A 147 27.50 -8.14 -0.54
N ILE A 148 28.06 -7.44 -1.52
CA ILE A 148 27.49 -7.30 -2.87
C ILE A 148 27.27 -8.64 -3.58
N THR A 149 28.02 -9.67 -3.20
CA THR A 149 27.94 -11.02 -3.76
C THR A 149 27.03 -11.98 -2.99
N ASP A 150 26.50 -11.62 -1.81
CA ASP A 150 25.58 -12.47 -1.03
C ASP A 150 24.13 -12.08 -1.30
N PRO A 151 23.35 -12.88 -2.06
CA PRO A 151 21.95 -12.57 -2.33
C PRO A 151 21.09 -12.51 -1.06
N ARG A 152 21.45 -13.23 0.00
CA ARG A 152 20.67 -13.27 1.26
C ARG A 152 20.75 -11.94 2.01
N PHE A 153 21.87 -11.23 1.86
CA PHE A 153 22.04 -9.90 2.44
C PHE A 153 20.95 -8.95 1.96
N PHE A 154 20.60 -9.01 0.68
CA PHE A 154 19.60 -8.13 0.06
C PHE A 154 18.14 -8.56 0.30
N GLN A 155 17.88 -9.82 0.66
CA GLN A 155 16.50 -10.34 0.78
C GLN A 155 15.69 -9.73 1.92
N GLU A 156 16.35 -9.23 2.96
CA GLU A 156 15.69 -8.73 4.18
C GLU A 156 15.61 -7.19 4.23
N ARG A 157 16.03 -6.50 3.17
CA ARG A 157 16.28 -5.05 3.17
C ARG A 157 15.71 -4.39 1.92
N ALA A 158 15.11 -3.22 2.07
CA ALA A 158 14.64 -2.41 0.96
C ALA A 158 14.67 -0.92 1.32
N ILE A 159 14.98 -0.08 0.34
CA ILE A 159 14.75 1.37 0.42
C ILE A 159 13.48 1.66 -0.39
N LEU A 160 12.51 2.32 0.24
CA LEU A 160 11.27 2.75 -0.39
C LEU A 160 11.30 4.26 -0.58
N SER A 161 10.85 4.72 -1.75
CA SER A 161 10.66 6.15 -2.03
C SER A 161 9.26 6.38 -2.62
N PRO A 162 8.62 7.54 -2.32
CA PRO A 162 7.30 7.88 -2.85
C PRO A 162 7.28 8.09 -4.37
N ILE A 163 8.40 8.47 -4.99
CA ILE A 163 8.44 8.81 -6.42
C ILE A 163 9.48 7.99 -7.18
N LEU A 164 9.14 7.66 -8.43
CA LEU A 164 9.97 6.81 -9.28
C LEU A 164 11.34 7.43 -9.60
N ILE A 165 11.42 8.75 -9.68
CA ILE A 165 12.67 9.48 -9.97
C ILE A 165 13.70 9.21 -8.86
N ASP A 166 13.30 9.35 -7.60
CA ASP A 166 14.17 9.05 -6.46
C ASP A 166 14.54 7.57 -6.41
N VAL A 167 13.60 6.67 -6.73
CA VAL A 167 13.92 5.24 -6.84
C VAL A 167 15.00 5.00 -7.89
N ALA A 168 14.91 5.64 -9.06
CA ALA A 168 15.92 5.54 -10.10
C ALA A 168 17.28 6.08 -9.62
N MET A 169 17.31 7.25 -8.98
CA MET A 169 18.53 7.84 -8.43
C MET A 169 19.18 6.95 -7.37
N ILE A 170 18.40 6.38 -6.45
CA ILE A 170 18.91 5.47 -5.41
C ILE A 170 19.45 4.19 -6.04
N ASN A 171 18.74 3.63 -7.02
CA ASN A 171 19.19 2.43 -7.71
C ASN A 171 20.50 2.69 -8.47
N GLU A 172 20.60 3.79 -9.20
CA GLU A 172 21.82 4.19 -9.90
C GLU A 172 23.00 4.37 -8.93
N TYR A 173 22.76 4.93 -7.75
CA TYR A 173 23.77 5.04 -6.69
C TYR A 173 24.25 3.67 -6.15
N LEU A 174 23.39 2.65 -6.19
CA LEU A 174 23.70 1.31 -5.67
C LEU A 174 24.26 0.35 -6.73
N ILE A 175 24.07 0.62 -8.02
CA ILE A 175 24.49 -0.29 -9.10
C ILE A 175 26.03 -0.27 -9.23
N PRO A 176 26.70 -1.44 -9.21
CA PRO A 176 28.14 -1.52 -9.44
C PRO A 176 28.51 -1.24 -10.91
N GLU A 177 29.77 -0.90 -11.15
CA GLU A 177 30.28 -0.47 -12.47
C GLU A 177 30.16 -1.52 -13.60
N ASP A 178 30.07 -2.81 -13.28
CA ASP A 178 29.87 -3.89 -14.27
C ASP A 178 28.37 -4.03 -14.65
N GLU A 179 27.87 -3.09 -15.45
CA GLU A 179 26.48 -3.08 -15.91
C GLU A 179 26.24 -3.90 -17.20
N ARG A 180 25.01 -4.40 -17.37
CA ARG A 180 24.53 -4.98 -18.62
C ARG A 180 23.17 -4.39 -18.98
N THR A 181 23.09 -3.75 -20.14
CA THR A 181 21.85 -3.17 -20.65
C THR A 181 21.00 -4.21 -21.37
N TYR A 182 19.73 -4.30 -20.99
CA TYR A 182 18.71 -5.10 -21.67
C TYR A 182 17.71 -4.14 -22.33
N LEU A 183 17.69 -4.11 -23.66
CA LEU A 183 16.82 -3.21 -24.41
C LEU A 183 15.40 -3.79 -24.53
N SER A 184 14.39 -2.95 -24.32
CA SER A 184 13.00 -3.29 -24.66
C SER A 184 12.85 -3.45 -26.18
N SER A 185 11.99 -4.37 -26.60
CA SER A 185 11.59 -4.51 -27.99
C SER A 185 10.28 -3.75 -28.22
N ASP A 186 10.37 -2.43 -28.29
CA ASP A 186 9.22 -1.58 -28.55
C ASP A 186 9.01 -1.50 -30.07
N THR A 187 8.27 -2.47 -30.63
CA THR A 187 7.80 -2.40 -32.03
C THR A 187 6.48 -1.64 -32.04
N ILE A 188 6.43 -0.54 -32.81
CA ILE A 188 5.20 0.23 -33.11
C ILE A 188 4.34 -0.55 -34.10
#